data_AF-A0A2T4TBK9-F1
#
_entry.id   AF-A0A2T4TBK9-F1
#
_cell.length_a   1.000
_cell.length_b   1.000
_cell.length_c   1.000
_cell.angle_alpha   90.00
_cell.angle_beta   90.00
_cell.angle_gamma   90.00
#
_symmetry.space_group_name_H-M   'P 1'
#
loop_
_entity.id
_entity.type
_entity.pdbx_description
1 polymer ?
#
loop_
_entity_poly.entity_id
_entity_poly.type
_entity_poly.pdbx_seq_one_letter_code
_entity_poly.pdbx_strand_id
1 'polypeptide(L)'
;MFILTLNVLVKDKKSSLEVKMTVTGKFEYETNDIQELVPYLGFNAPAIMFPYIRAYITNITALGGMSPIILPTLNMESVGKELLDKISSNEGFTTNK
;
A
#
# COMPACT_ATOMS: atom_id res chain seq x y z
N MET A 1 16.38 -5.31 2.96
CA MET A 1 15.64 -4.15 2.39
C MET A 1 14.63 -4.64 1.36
N PHE A 2 13.41 -4.12 1.35
CA PHE A 2 12.43 -4.35 0.29
C PHE A 2 11.69 -3.05 -0.07
N ILE A 3 11.05 -3.06 -1.25
CA ILE A 3 10.24 -1.95 -1.75
C ILE A 3 8.81 -2.46 -1.92
N LEU A 4 7.85 -1.75 -1.33
CA LEU A 4 6.43 -1.99 -1.55
C LEU A 4 5.84 -0.83 -2.32
N THR A 5 5.21 -1.13 -3.45
CA THR A 5 4.53 -0.16 -4.30
C THR A 5 3.03 -0.41 -4.28
N LEU A 6 2.27 0.58 -3.84
CA LEU A 6 0.80 0.55 -3.83
C LEU A 6 0.26 1.49 -4.91
N ASN A 7 -0.54 0.94 -5.81
CA ASN A 7 -1.30 1.72 -6.78
C ASN A 7 -2.71 1.95 -6.23
N VAL A 8 -3.07 3.20 -6.03
CA VAL A 8 -4.36 3.59 -5.44
C VAL A 8 -5.17 4.33 -6.49
N LEU A 9 -6.41 3.87 -6.66
CA LEU A 9 -7.41 4.48 -7.51
C LEU A 9 -8.64 4.80 -6.66
N VAL A 10 -8.96 6.08 -6.53
CA VAL A 10 -10.23 6.55 -5.96
C VAL A 10 -11.03 7.18 -7.08
N LYS A 11 -12.21 6.65 -7.35
CA LYS A 11 -13.12 7.15 -8.37
C LYS A 11 -14.53 7.24 -7.82
N ASP A 12 -15.27 8.28 -8.19
CA ASP A 12 -16.70 8.31 -7.98
C ASP A 12 -17.42 7.53 -9.10
N LYS A 13 -18.70 7.19 -8.89
CA LYS A 13 -19.48 6.42 -9.87
C LYS A 13 -19.81 7.22 -11.14
N LYS A 14 -19.77 8.56 -11.07
CA LYS A 14 -20.11 9.45 -12.18
C LYS A 14 -18.87 9.98 -12.92
N SER A 15 -17.68 9.51 -12.55
CA SER A 15 -16.38 9.97 -13.08
C SER A 15 -16.17 11.49 -13.00
N SER A 16 -16.82 12.15 -12.04
CA SER A 16 -16.58 13.57 -11.73
C SER A 16 -15.31 13.77 -10.92
N LEU A 17 -14.79 12.70 -10.31
CA LEU A 17 -13.54 12.69 -9.57
C LEU A 17 -12.79 11.40 -9.84
N GLU A 18 -11.52 11.54 -10.21
CA GLU A 18 -10.57 10.44 -10.31
C GLU A 18 -9.24 10.85 -9.67
N VAL A 19 -8.82 10.11 -8.66
CA VAL A 19 -7.52 10.24 -8.02
C VAL A 19 -6.74 8.96 -8.29
N LYS A 20 -5.61 9.10 -8.98
CA LYS A 20 -4.63 8.04 -9.21
C LYS A 20 -3.34 8.43 -8.51
N MET A 21 -2.82 7.54 -7.68
CA MET A 21 -1.53 7.74 -7.04
C MET A 21 -0.77 6.42 -6.93
N THR A 22 0.55 6.52 -7.06
CA THR A 22 1.47 5.42 -6.79
C THR A 22 2.28 5.82 -5.57
N VAL A 23 2.25 4.98 -4.54
CA VAL A 23 2.97 5.20 -3.29
C VAL A 23 3.99 4.11 -3.13
N THR A 24 5.25 4.53 -2.93
CA THR A 24 6.38 3.62 -2.79
C THR A 24 6.96 3.76 -1.39
N GLY A 25 6.95 2.67 -0.62
CA GLY A 25 7.58 2.56 0.68
C GLY A 25 8.88 1.76 0.58
N LYS A 26 9.97 2.30 1.13
CA LYS A 26 11.24 1.59 1.30
C LYS A 26 11.33 1.11 2.74
N PHE A 27 11.50 -0.19 2.92
CA PHE A 27 11.52 -0.83 4.23
C PHE A 27 12.85 -1.55 4.44
N GLU A 28 13.49 -1.24 5.55
CA GLU A 28 14.72 -1.88 6.02
C GLU A 28 14.39 -2.75 7.22
N TYR A 29 15.07 -3.89 7.33
CA TYR A 29 14.83 -4.88 8.37
C TYR A 29 16.17 -5.47 8.79
N GLU A 30 16.27 -5.82 10.07
CA GLU A 30 17.44 -6.45 10.67
C GLU A 30 17.04 -7.85 11.14
N THR A 31 17.04 -8.81 10.22
CA THR A 31 16.85 -10.23 10.56
C THR A 31 17.67 -11.10 9.63
N ASN A 32 18.10 -12.26 10.15
CA ASN A 32 18.79 -13.30 9.40
C ASN A 32 17.81 -14.35 8.83
N ASP A 33 16.54 -14.32 9.23
CA ASP A 33 15.50 -15.24 8.74
C ASP A 33 14.46 -14.50 7.91
N ILE A 34 14.37 -14.86 6.64
CA ILE A 34 13.45 -14.25 5.68
C ILE A 34 12.01 -14.71 5.88
N GLN A 35 11.79 -15.87 6.52
CA GLN A 35 10.45 -16.38 6.81
C GLN A 35 9.76 -15.53 7.87
N GLU A 36 10.54 -15.00 8.84
CA GLU A 36 10.04 -14.05 9.82
C GLU A 36 9.57 -12.75 9.18
N LEU A 37 10.11 -12.38 8.01
CA LEU A 37 9.79 -11.12 7.34
C LEU A 37 8.42 -11.18 6.64
N VAL A 38 7.95 -12.36 6.22
CA VAL A 38 6.75 -12.54 5.40
C VAL A 38 5.51 -11.86 6.01
N PRO A 39 5.20 -12.01 7.32
CA PRO A 39 4.09 -11.27 7.94
C PRO A 39 4.29 -9.75 7.96
N TYR A 40 5.53 -9.27 8.10
CA TYR A 40 5.81 -7.83 8.07
C TYR A 40 5.61 -7.23 6.67
N LEU A 41 5.97 -7.98 5.62
CA LEU A 41 5.70 -7.62 4.22
C LEU A 41 4.20 -7.53 3.94
N GLY A 42 3.47 -8.57 4.35
CA GLY A 42 2.04 -8.71 4.09
C GLY A 42 1.22 -7.70 4.88
N PHE A 43 1.40 -7.62 6.19
CA PHE A 43 0.44 -6.93 7.06
C PHE A 43 0.91 -5.54 7.47
N ASN A 44 2.15 -5.45 7.97
CA ASN A 44 2.63 -4.23 8.60
C ASN A 44 2.97 -3.14 7.58
N ALA A 45 3.62 -3.50 6.47
CA ALA A 45 4.01 -2.52 5.47
C ALA A 45 2.80 -1.79 4.83
N PRO A 46 1.73 -2.48 4.36
CA PRO A 46 0.53 -1.78 3.89
C PRO A 46 -0.20 -0.99 4.99
N ALA A 47 -0.27 -1.52 6.22
CA ALA A 47 -0.87 -0.83 7.36
C ALA A 47 -0.13 0.48 7.70
N ILE A 48 1.19 0.52 7.57
CA ILE A 48 2.01 1.72 7.75
C ILE A 48 1.80 2.71 6.60
N MET A 49 1.67 2.24 5.35
CA MET A 49 1.51 3.12 4.19
C MET A 49 0.11 3.74 4.10
N PHE A 50 -0.94 3.05 4.57
CA PHE A 50 -2.32 3.49 4.41
C PHE A 50 -2.65 4.87 5.05
N PRO A 51 -2.20 5.19 6.28
CA PRO A 51 -2.38 6.53 6.84
C PRO A 51 -1.83 7.66 5.96
N TYR A 52 -0.69 7.45 5.30
CA TYR A 52 -0.11 8.43 4.37
C TYR A 52 -0.97 8.61 3.12
N ILE A 53 -1.43 7.50 2.53
CA ILE A 53 -2.37 7.53 1.40
C ILE A 53 -3.64 8.30 1.76
N ARG A 54 -4.24 7.99 2.90
CA ARG A 54 -5.46 8.64 3.40
C ARG A 54 -5.25 10.14 3.60
N ALA A 55 -4.18 10.54 4.29
CA ALA A 55 -3.86 11.94 4.53
C ALA A 55 -3.62 12.70 3.22
N TYR A 56 -2.91 12.08 2.27
CA TYR A 56 -2.62 12.72 0.99
C TYR A 56 -3.89 12.96 0.18
N ILE A 57 -4.79 11.97 0.10
CA ILE A 57 -6.08 12.10 -0.59
C ILE A 57 -6.94 13.20 0.05
N THR A 58 -7.01 13.25 1.39
CA THR A 58 -7.72 14.31 2.10
C THR A 58 -7.14 15.68 1.78
N ASN A 59 -5.81 15.82 1.76
CA ASN A 59 -5.16 17.10 1.49
C ASN A 59 -5.34 17.55 0.05
N ILE A 60 -5.10 16.71 -0.95
CA ILE A 60 -5.22 17.13 -2.37
C ILE A 60 -6.66 17.49 -2.75
N THR A 61 -7.65 16.82 -2.15
CA THR A 61 -9.07 17.12 -2.41
C THR A 61 -9.48 18.43 -1.74
N ALA A 62 -9.03 18.67 -0.51
CA ALA A 62 -9.24 19.95 0.18
C ALA A 62 -8.59 21.12 -0.58
N LEU A 63 -7.33 20.96 -0.99
CA LEU A 63 -6.58 21.98 -1.72
C LEU A 63 -7.15 22.23 -3.13
N GLY A 64 -7.81 21.23 -3.72
CA GLY A 64 -8.52 21.36 -4.99
C GLY A 64 -9.84 22.12 -4.90
N GLY A 65 -10.21 22.67 -3.74
CA GLY A 65 -11.48 23.38 -3.53
C GLY A 65 -12.70 22.45 -3.41
N MET A 66 -12.46 21.13 -3.29
CA MET A 66 -13.51 20.16 -3.03
C MET A 66 -13.70 19.95 -1.53
N SER A 67 -14.84 19.38 -1.14
CA SER A 67 -14.99 18.86 0.21
C SER A 67 -13.92 17.77 0.43
N PRO A 68 -13.13 17.82 1.53
CA PRO A 68 -12.06 16.88 1.77
C PRO A 68 -12.58 15.44 1.80
N ILE A 69 -11.98 14.57 0.99
CA ILE A 69 -12.33 13.15 0.98
C ILE A 69 -11.51 12.43 2.03
N ILE A 70 -12.21 11.91 3.02
CA ILE A 70 -11.62 11.12 4.10
C ILE A 70 -11.93 9.65 3.80
N LEU A 71 -10.89 8.89 3.44
CA LEU A 71 -11.05 7.45 3.27
C LEU A 71 -11.43 6.79 4.61
N PRO A 72 -12.36 5.82 4.62
CA PRO A 72 -12.62 5.01 5.79
C PRO A 72 -11.40 4.15 6.12
N THR A 73 -11.37 3.61 7.33
CA THR A 73 -10.40 2.57 7.67
C THR A 73 -10.61 1.39 6.72
N LEU A 74 -9.57 1.01 6.00
CA LEU A 74 -9.57 -0.17 5.15
C LEU A 74 -8.85 -1.31 5.88
N ASN A 75 -9.36 -2.53 5.71
CA ASN A 75 -8.67 -3.70 6.20
C ASN A 75 -7.42 -3.96 5.34
N MET A 76 -6.25 -3.61 5.85
CA MET A 76 -4.98 -3.86 5.16
C MET A 76 -4.55 -5.33 5.22
N GLU A 77 -5.15 -6.15 6.09
CA GLU A 77 -4.84 -7.58 6.16
C GLU A 77 -5.26 -8.32 4.89
N SER A 78 -6.39 -7.94 4.28
CA SER A 78 -6.81 -8.54 3.01
C SER A 78 -5.87 -8.20 1.87
N VAL A 79 -5.36 -6.96 1.84
CA VAL A 79 -4.35 -6.52 0.86
C VAL A 79 -3.05 -7.29 1.07
N GLY A 80 -2.66 -7.47 2.33
CA GLY A 80 -1.50 -8.25 2.72
C GLY A 80 -1.58 -9.71 2.31
N LYS A 81 -2.72 -10.34 2.54
CA LYS A 81 -2.95 -11.73 2.13
C LYS A 81 -2.81 -11.90 0.62
N GLU A 82 -3.39 -11.00 -0.18
CA GLU A 82 -3.27 -11.05 -1.64
C GLU A 82 -1.81 -10.87 -2.10
N LEU A 83 -1.03 -10.03 -1.42
CA LEU A 83 0.40 -9.87 -1.67
C LEU A 83 1.16 -11.17 -1.39
N LEU A 84 0.88 -11.82 -0.26
CA LEU A 84 1.49 -13.10 0.12
C LEU A 84 1.15 -14.22 -0.86
N ASP A 85 -0.13 -14.33 -1.24
CA ASP A 85 -0.59 -15.34 -2.21
C ASP A 85 0.11 -15.18 -3.57
N LYS A 86 0.35 -13.93 -4.00
CA LYS A 86 1.11 -13.63 -5.24
C LYS A 86 2.60 -13.94 -5.12
N ILE A 87 3.20 -13.74 -3.95
CA ILE A 87 4.60 -14.10 -3.69
C ILE A 87 4.78 -15.62 -3.63
N SER A 88 3.82 -16.36 -3.07
CA SER A 88 3.88 -17.83 -3.00
C SER A 88 3.53 -18.52 -4.32
N SER A 89 2.77 -17.87 -5.20
CA SER A 89 2.37 -18.43 -6.52
C SER A 89 3.36 -18.12 -7.66
N ASN A 90 4.30 -17.19 -7.46
CA ASN A 90 5.37 -16.87 -8.39
C ASN A 90 6.71 -17.18 -7.70
N GLU A 91 7.40 -18.25 -8.08
CA GLU A 91 8.80 -18.46 -7.72
C GLU A 91 9.64 -17.25 -8.17
N GLY A 92 9.95 -16.34 -7.24
CA GLY A 92 10.50 -15.03 -7.59
C GLY A 92 11.22 -14.34 -6.46
N PHE A 93 11.87 -15.08 -5.56
CA PHE A 93 13.02 -14.53 -4.84
C PHE A 93 14.20 -14.50 -5.82
N THR A 94 14.33 -13.42 -6.61
CA THR A 94 15.66 -13.07 -7.13
C THR A 94 16.43 -12.42 -6.00
N THR A 95 17.01 -13.26 -5.14
CA THR A 95 18.20 -12.86 -4.38
C THR A 95 19.32 -12.65 -5.39
N ASN A 96 19.45 -11.42 -5.91
CA ASN A 96 20.69 -11.02 -6.54
C ASN A 96 21.74 -11.00 -5.43
N LYS A 97 22.60 -12.01 -5.46
CA LYS A 97 23.91 -12.00 -4.82
C LYS A 97 24.80 -10.95 -5.50
#